data_AF-Q4C753-F1
#
_entry.id   AF-Q4C753-F1
#
_cell.length_a   1.000
_cell.length_b   1.000
_cell.length_c   1.000
_cell.angle_alpha   90.00
_cell.angle_beta   90.00
_cell.angle_gamma   90.00
#
_symmetry.space_group_name_H-M   'P 1'
#
loop_
_entity.id
_entity.type
_entity.pdbx_description
1 polymer ?
#
loop_
_entity_poly.entity_id
_entity_poly.type
_entity_poly.pdbx_seq_one_letter_code
_entity_poly.pdbx_strand_id
1 'polypeptide(L)' 'MKYTIVIQWSNEDNCFVVFLPEFEDVMEPVTHGETYQEAFENAQEVLELLIESLIEENKPLPTIKPLFQVA' A
#
# COMPACT_ATOMS: atom_id res chain seq x y z
N MET A 1 -2.06 4.62 -10.14
CA MET A 1 -3.00 3.48 -10.27
C MET A 1 -4.20 3.67 -9.35
N LYS A 2 -5.22 2.80 -9.41
CA LYS A 2 -6.42 2.88 -8.57
C LYS A 2 -6.43 1.75 -7.53
N TYR A 3 -5.48 1.74 -6.59
CA TYR A 3 -5.45 0.76 -5.49
C TYR A 3 -5.82 1.44 -4.17
N THR A 4 -6.31 0.65 -3.22
CA THR A 4 -6.59 1.13 -1.87
C THR A 4 -5.26 1.33 -1.12
N ILE A 5 -5.10 2.49 -0.49
CA ILE A 5 -4.01 2.76 0.45
C ILE A 5 -4.67 2.99 1.82
N VAL A 6 -4.31 2.17 2.79
CA VAL A 6 -4.76 2.32 4.18
C VAL A 6 -3.61 2.86 5.01
N ILE A 7 -3.78 4.06 5.57
CA ILE A 7 -2.81 4.68 6.48
C ILE A 7 -3.39 4.63 7.89
N GLN A 8 -2.65 4.03 8.84
CA GLN A 8 -3.10 3.85 10.22
C GLN A 8 -2.01 4.28 11.20
N TRP A 9 -2.39 4.95 12.30
CA TRP A 9 -1.47 5.24 13.39
C TRP A 9 -1.13 3.97 14.18
N SER A 10 0.16 3.66 14.34
CA SER A 10 0.66 2.63 15.25
C SER A 10 1.06 3.25 16.58
N ASN A 11 0.43 2.81 17.67
CA ASN A 11 0.85 3.21 19.02
C ASN A 11 2.15 2.54 19.46
N GLU A 12 2.49 1.38 18.88
CA GLU A 12 3.70 0.62 19.21
C GLU A 12 4.94 1.28 18.58
N ASP A 13 4.82 1.66 17.31
CA ASP A 13 5.91 2.24 16.53
C ASP A 13 5.94 3.78 16.58
N ASN A 14 4.86 4.40 17.09
CA ASN A 14 4.68 5.86 17.18
C ASN A 14 4.81 6.56 15.81
N CYS A 15 4.30 5.93 14.76
CA CYS A 15 4.29 6.46 13.40
C CYS A 15 3.02 6.00 12.65
N PHE A 16 2.82 6.48 11.43
CA PHE A 16 1.82 5.94 10.52
C PHE A 16 2.38 4.74 9.77
N VAL A 17 1.65 3.63 9.77
CA VAL A 17 1.93 2.45 8.96
C VAL A 17 0.96 2.37 7.80
N VAL A 18 1.40 1.76 6.70
CA VAL A 18 0.68 1.69 5.44
C VAL A 18 0.40 0.25 5.06
N PHE A 19 -0.84 -0.01 4.62
CA PHE A 19 -1.26 -1.29 4.06
C PHE A 19 -1.81 -1.14 2.66
N LEU A 20 -1.61 -2.16 1.82
CA LEU A 20 -2.15 -2.29 0.47
C LEU A 20 -2.99 -3.57 0.38
N PRO A 21 -4.27 -3.55 0.79
CA PRO A 21 -5.09 -4.75 0.97
C PRO A 21 -5.21 -5.68 -0.24
N GLU A 22 -5.03 -5.15 -1.45
CA GLU A 22 -5.04 -5.95 -2.67
C GLU A 22 -3.75 -6.78 -2.89
N PHE A 23 -2.64 -6.47 -2.23
CA PHE A 23 -1.34 -7.14 -2.38
C PHE A 23 -1.15 -8.23 -1.33
N GLU A 24 -1.99 -9.27 -1.39
CA GLU A 24 -2.07 -10.34 -0.37
C GLU A 24 -0.77 -11.18 -0.23
N ASP A 25 0.10 -11.19 -1.24
CA ASP A 25 1.38 -11.93 -1.25
C ASP A 25 2.58 -11.12 -0.73
N VAL A 26 2.35 -9.91 -0.21
CA VAL A 26 3.40 -9.01 0.31
C VAL A 26 3.33 -8.97 1.84
N MET A 27 4.50 -8.84 2.47
CA MET A 27 4.54 -8.63 3.92
C MET A 27 4.02 -7.23 4.26
N GLU A 28 3.08 -7.19 5.19
CA GLU A 28 2.42 -5.98 5.66
C GLU A 28 2.86 -5.63 7.10
N PRO A 29 2.91 -4.36 7.52
CA PRO A 29 2.69 -3.15 6.71
C PRO A 29 3.78 -2.95 5.66
N VAL A 30 3.42 -2.49 4.45
CA VAL A 30 4.36 -2.32 3.35
C VAL A 30 5.35 -1.16 3.55
N THR A 31 4.97 -0.13 4.30
CA THR A 31 5.84 1.00 4.64
C THR A 31 5.27 1.81 5.82
N HIS A 32 5.94 2.90 6.19
CA HIS A 32 5.57 3.80 7.27
C HIS A 32 5.92 5.26 6.95
N GLY A 33 5.52 6.19 7.81
CA GLY A 33 5.93 7.59 7.80
C GLY A 33 5.54 8.32 9.08
N GLU A 34 6.23 9.41 9.41
CA GLU A 34 5.98 10.21 10.62
C GLU A 34 4.77 11.14 10.45
N THR A 35 4.40 11.42 9.19
CA THR A 35 3.25 12.25 8.84
C THR A 35 2.37 11.54 7.83
N TYR A 36 1.11 11.96 7.70
CA TYR A 36 0.23 11.48 6.64
C TYR A 36 0.81 11.68 5.24
N GLN A 37 1.50 12.80 5.01
CA GLN A 37 2.10 13.10 3.72
C GLN A 37 3.25 12.15 3.41
N GLU A 38 4.18 11.99 4.35
CA GLU A 38 5.32 11.08 4.18
C GLU A 38 4.86 9.63 4.02
N ALA A 39 3.92 9.16 4.84
CA ALA A 39 3.36 7.82 4.71
C ALA A 39 2.71 7.61 3.34
N PHE A 40 2.02 8.61 2.81
CA PHE A 40 1.43 8.55 1.48
C PHE A 40 2.48 8.56 0.36
N GLU A 41 3.49 9.43 0.44
CA GLU A 41 4.61 9.47 -0.52
C GLU A 41 5.33 8.12 -0.58
N ASN A 42 5.69 7.58 0.59
CA ASN A 42 6.30 6.25 0.70
C ASN A 42 5.39 5.15 0.16
N ALA A 43 4.07 5.23 0.41
CA ALA A 43 3.10 4.27 -0.13
C ALA A 43 3.08 4.27 -1.67
N GLN A 44 3.18 5.44 -2.29
CA GLN A 44 3.21 5.56 -3.75
C GLN A 44 4.47 4.92 -4.34
N GLU A 45 5.63 5.15 -3.72
CA GLU A 45 6.89 4.53 -4.14
C GLU A 45 6.83 3.01 -4.05
N VAL A 46 6.38 2.46 -2.91
CA VAL A 46 6.27 1.00 -2.75
C VAL A 46 5.24 0.40 -3.71
N LEU A 47 4.11 1.08 -3.93
CA LEU A 47 3.10 0.63 -4.89
C LEU A 47 3.66 0.56 -6.32
N GLU A 48 4.45 1.54 -6.73
CA GLU A 48 5.12 1.54 -8.04
C GLU A 48 6.10 0.37 -8.15
N LEU A 49 6.97 0.19 -7.15
CA LEU A 49 7.94 -0.92 -7.11
C LEU A 49 7.28 -2.31 -7.17
N LEU A 50 6.19 -2.50 -6.42
CA LEU A 50 5.45 -3.77 -6.43
C LEU A 50 4.84 -4.07 -7.80
N ILE A 51 4.30 -3.05 -8.47
CA ILE A 51 3.71 -3.20 -9.80
C ILE A 51 4.79 -3.49 -10.85
N GLU A 52 5.91 -2.76 -10.80
CA GLU A 52 7.05 -3.01 -11.67
C GLU A 52 7.56 -4.45 -11.51
N SER A 53 7.73 -4.92 -10.27
CA SER A 53 8.17 -6.29 -9.97
C SER A 53 7.22 -7.34 -10.56
N LEU A 54 5.90 -7.16 -10.41
CA LEU A 54 4.91 -8.08 -10.98
C LEU A 54 4.96 -8.10 -12.52
N ILE A 55 5.16 -6.95 -13.14
CA ILE A 55 5.29 -6.84 -14.60
C ILE A 55 6.56 -7.55 -15.08
N GLU A 56 7.70 -7.32 -14.43
CA GLU A 56 8.97 -7.98 -14.76
C GLU A 56 8.90 -9.50 -14.63
N GLU A 57 8.21 -9.98 -13.59
CA GLU A 57 8.00 -11.40 -13.33
C GLU A 57 6.88 -12.04 -14.20
N ASN A 58 6.23 -11.27 -15.08
CA ASN A 58 5.03 -11.68 -15.84
C ASN A 58 3.92 -12.25 -14.94
N LYS A 59 3.78 -11.72 -13.73
CA LYS A 59 2.70 -12.04 -12.80
C LYS A 59 1.50 -11.13 -13.02
N PRO A 60 0.27 -11.60 -12.76
CA PRO A 60 -0.92 -10.75 -12.85
C PRO A 60 -0.89 -9.64 -11.80
N LEU A 61 -1.33 -8.45 -12.18
CA LEU A 61 -1.58 -7.37 -11.22
C LEU A 61 -2.80 -7.70 -10.34
N PRO A 62 -2.82 -7.25 -9.06
CA PRO A 62 -3.95 -7.45 -8.20
C PRO A 62 -5.24 -6.85 -8.76
N THR A 63 -6.37 -7.51 -8.48
CA THR A 63 -7.67 -6.93 -8.81
C THR A 63 -8.01 -5.83 -7.81
N ILE A 64 -8.33 -4.65 -8.32
CA ILE A 64 -8.75 -3.50 -7.51
C ILE A 64 -9.99 -3.86 -6.70
N LYS A 65 -9.92 -3.67 -5.37
CA LYS A 65 -11.03 -3.91 -4.45
C LYS A 65 -11.17 -2.71 -3.51
N PRO A 66 -12.12 -1.80 -3.77
CA PRO A 66 -12.38 -0.70 -2.85
C PRO A 66 -12.73 -1.25 -1.46
N LEU A 67 -12.06 -0.74 -0.42
CA LEU A 67 -12.35 -1.15 0.96
C LEU A 67 -13.79 -0.81 1.38
N PHE A 68 -14.32 0.29 0.84
CA PHE A 68 -15.70 0.70 1.03
C PHE A 68 -16.32 1.01 -0.33
N GLN A 69 -17.58 0.59 -0.51
CA GLN A 69 -18.37 0.97 -1.68
C GLN A 69 -18.84 2.41 -1.49
N VAL A 70 -18.20 3.34 -2.19
CA VAL A 70 -18.73 4.71 -2.33
C VAL A 70 -19.77 4.67 -3.45
N ALA A 71 -21.02 5.01 -3.10
CA ALA A 71 -22.16 5.02 -4.00
C ALA A 71 -22.07 6.15 -5.05
#